data_AF-A0A9N8EPS9-F1
#
_entry.id   AF-A0A9N8EPS9-F1
#
_cell.length_a   1.000
_cell.length_b   1.000
_cell.length_c   1.000
_cell.angle_alpha   90.00
_cell.angle_beta   90.00
_cell.angle_gamma   90.00
#
_symmetry.space_group_name_H-M   'P 1'
#
loop_
_entity.id
_entity.type
_entity.pdbx_description
1 polymer ?
#
loop_
_entity_poly.entity_id
_entity_poly.type
_entity_poly.pdbx_seq_one_letter_code
_entity_poly.pdbx_strand_id
1 'polypeptide(L)'
;MAESSPEIATTTGSATASTEVPDAAVVSLVDAVSHALDNKAVLRPIPPPLPTGWVMREARSQPNYYLYYNMETGESTWYSPIEQAEHHQLRGDEDQAMMDSHNATEVPFQESASARTAHSGPENSGDMDNDNNTSSRKRPHEDMAAGNTPNKKPAKSSGKPSKVRILHILKKHSGSRRPSSWRQAKITATKEEAREELQGLVDILKEETGADQRATFEEIARTESDCSSAKRGGDLGFFGPKKMQPAFEEASFALQIGELSGIVETSSGVHVLLRIG
;
A
#
# COMPACT_ATOMS: atom_id res chain seq x y z
N MET A 1 56.02 -72.40 -54.56
CA MET A 1 56.15 -70.94 -54.77
C MET A 1 56.34 -70.32 -53.41
N ALA A 2 57.48 -69.61 -53.23
CA ALA A 2 57.96 -68.94 -52.02
C ALA A 2 56.88 -68.07 -51.36
N GLU A 3 56.68 -68.11 -50.03
CA GLU A 3 57.45 -67.40 -48.98
C GLU A 3 57.61 -65.89 -49.22
N SER A 4 56.99 -65.07 -48.37
CA SER A 4 57.63 -63.88 -47.75
C SER A 4 56.67 -63.12 -46.83
N SER A 5 56.85 -63.31 -45.52
CA SER A 5 57.01 -62.18 -44.57
C SER A 5 58.14 -61.26 -45.08
N PRO A 6 58.42 -60.02 -44.58
CA PRO A 6 58.19 -59.63 -43.20
C PRO A 6 58.08 -58.09 -42.92
N GLU A 7 58.04 -57.75 -41.63
CA GLU A 7 58.83 -56.69 -40.97
C GLU A 7 58.58 -55.18 -41.17
N ILE A 8 58.44 -54.54 -39.99
CA ILE A 8 59.22 -53.42 -39.41
C ILE A 8 59.03 -51.97 -39.87
N ALA A 9 59.23 -51.14 -38.83
CA ALA A 9 59.94 -49.86 -38.79
C ALA A 9 59.09 -48.58 -38.72
N THR A 10 58.93 -48.14 -37.46
CA THR A 10 59.30 -46.81 -36.96
C THR A 10 59.87 -45.82 -37.99
N THR A 11 59.25 -44.65 -38.12
CA THR A 11 59.99 -43.39 -38.22
C THR A 11 59.20 -42.18 -37.74
N THR A 12 59.86 -41.48 -36.83
CA THR A 12 59.76 -40.10 -36.34
C THR A 12 59.38 -39.05 -37.41
N GLY A 13 58.61 -38.03 -37.03
CA GLY A 13 58.42 -36.83 -37.85
C GLY A 13 57.44 -35.79 -37.31
N SER A 14 57.96 -34.92 -36.45
CA SER A 14 57.44 -33.63 -35.97
C SER A 14 56.46 -32.87 -36.90
N ALA A 15 55.31 -32.44 -36.37
CA ALA A 15 54.69 -31.16 -36.70
C ALA A 15 53.73 -30.71 -35.59
N THR A 16 54.06 -29.55 -35.05
CA THR A 16 53.31 -28.72 -34.10
C THR A 16 51.94 -28.32 -34.63
N ALA A 17 50.89 -28.45 -33.81
CA ALA A 17 49.77 -27.51 -33.77
C ALA A 17 48.90 -27.80 -32.54
N SER A 18 49.14 -27.05 -31.47
CA SER A 18 48.10 -26.71 -30.51
C SER A 18 46.90 -26.16 -31.28
N THR A 19 45.79 -26.89 -31.29
CA THR A 19 44.48 -26.31 -31.54
C THR A 19 43.82 -26.20 -30.18
N GLU A 20 44.02 -25.03 -29.57
CA GLU A 20 43.21 -24.55 -28.46
C GLU A 20 41.74 -24.57 -28.91
N VAL A 21 40.93 -25.36 -28.21
CA VAL A 21 39.47 -25.28 -28.30
C VAL A 21 39.07 -23.99 -27.58
N PRO A 22 38.32 -23.07 -28.21
CA PRO A 22 37.97 -21.81 -27.58
C PRO A 22 37.06 -22.06 -26.36
N ASP A 23 37.56 -21.61 -25.22
CA ASP A 23 36.95 -21.62 -23.89
C ASP A 23 35.81 -20.59 -23.76
N ALA A 24 34.86 -20.64 -24.70
CA ALA A 24 33.77 -19.66 -24.81
C ALA A 24 32.38 -20.25 -24.56
N ALA A 25 32.28 -21.51 -24.10
CA ALA A 25 31.01 -22.18 -23.83
C ALA A 25 30.78 -22.55 -22.35
N VAL A 26 31.78 -22.38 -21.47
CA VAL A 26 31.63 -22.63 -20.02
C VAL A 26 31.53 -21.37 -19.17
N VAL A 27 31.66 -20.17 -19.78
CA VAL A 27 31.50 -18.87 -19.10
C VAL A 27 30.04 -18.36 -19.13
N SER A 28 29.11 -19.07 -19.78
CA SER A 28 27.71 -18.60 -19.89
C SER A 28 26.79 -18.99 -18.71
N LEU A 29 27.25 -19.81 -17.75
CA LEU A 29 26.42 -20.21 -16.60
C LEU A 29 26.85 -19.56 -15.28
N VAL A 30 28.10 -19.11 -15.16
CA VAL A 30 28.60 -18.36 -14.00
C VAL A 30 28.28 -16.86 -14.07
N ASP A 31 28.14 -16.30 -15.27
CA ASP A 31 27.71 -14.91 -15.45
C ASP A 31 26.19 -14.72 -15.33
N ALA A 32 25.39 -15.76 -15.65
CA ALA A 32 23.95 -15.76 -15.42
C ALA A 32 23.58 -15.85 -13.92
N VAL A 33 24.45 -16.43 -13.09
CA VAL A 33 24.29 -16.43 -11.62
C VAL A 33 24.78 -15.12 -11.01
N SER A 34 25.77 -14.46 -11.62
CA SER A 34 26.25 -13.15 -11.15
C SER A 34 25.27 -12.01 -11.45
N HIS A 35 24.54 -12.04 -12.59
CA HIS A 35 23.46 -11.07 -12.86
C HIS A 35 22.15 -11.37 -12.10
N ALA A 36 21.99 -12.57 -11.53
CA ALA A 36 20.86 -12.89 -10.64
C ALA A 36 21.10 -12.46 -9.18
N LEU A 37 22.30 -11.97 -8.85
CA LEU A 37 22.67 -11.49 -7.51
C LEU A 37 22.78 -9.96 -7.40
N ASP A 38 22.45 -9.22 -8.46
CA ASP A 38 22.19 -7.77 -8.40
C ASP A 38 20.73 -7.43 -8.06
N ASN A 39 19.84 -8.43 -8.07
CA ASN A 39 18.58 -8.35 -7.34
C ASN A 39 18.88 -8.61 -5.86
N LYS A 40 19.42 -7.57 -5.22
CA LYS A 40 19.42 -7.44 -3.77
C LYS A 40 17.96 -7.61 -3.35
N ALA A 41 17.59 -8.82 -2.94
CA ALA A 41 16.48 -9.04 -2.05
C ALA A 41 16.74 -8.08 -0.91
N VAL A 42 16.05 -6.94 -0.95
CA VAL A 42 15.85 -6.10 0.21
C VAL A 42 15.03 -7.01 1.11
N LEU A 43 15.73 -7.83 1.90
CA LEU A 43 15.20 -8.38 3.13
C LEU A 43 14.64 -7.14 3.81
N ARG A 44 13.31 -6.97 3.73
CA ARG A 44 12.64 -5.88 4.41
C ARG A 44 13.10 -5.99 5.85
N PRO A 45 13.72 -4.96 6.43
CA PRO A 45 14.17 -5.05 7.81
C PRO A 45 12.96 -5.48 8.64
N ILE A 46 13.13 -6.57 9.39
CA ILE A 46 12.12 -7.01 10.36
C ILE A 46 11.74 -5.75 11.15
N PRO A 47 10.46 -5.32 11.17
CA PRO A 47 10.11 -4.10 11.85
C PRO A 47 10.61 -4.21 13.29
N PRO A 48 11.33 -3.20 13.81
CA PRO A 48 11.94 -3.30 15.11
C PRO A 48 10.87 -3.67 16.13
N PRO A 49 11.21 -4.50 17.14
CA PRO A 49 10.26 -4.82 18.19
C PRO A 49 9.77 -3.52 18.83
N LEU A 50 8.50 -3.49 19.24
CA LEU A 50 7.93 -2.34 19.91
C LEU A 50 8.81 -1.90 21.10
N PRO A 51 8.91 -0.59 21.38
CA PRO A 51 9.70 -0.11 22.51
C PRO A 51 9.24 -0.77 23.81
N THR A 52 10.14 -0.89 24.78
CA THR A 52 9.84 -1.48 26.09
C THR A 52 8.56 -0.89 26.68
N GLY A 53 7.67 -1.76 27.16
CA GLY A 53 6.36 -1.38 27.69
C GLY A 53 5.23 -1.35 26.66
N TRP A 54 5.50 -1.24 25.36
CA TRP A 54 4.45 -1.16 24.33
C TRP A 54 3.98 -2.54 23.83
N VAL A 55 2.66 -2.73 23.76
CA VAL A 55 2.02 -3.93 23.20
C VAL A 55 0.95 -3.54 22.18
N MET A 56 0.82 -4.34 21.13
CA MET A 56 -0.26 -4.20 20.16
C MET A 56 -1.47 -5.02 20.60
N ARG A 57 -2.65 -4.42 20.64
CA ARG A 57 -3.92 -5.09 20.99
C ARG A 57 -4.95 -4.89 19.89
N GLU A 58 -5.66 -5.95 19.55
CA GLU A 58 -6.81 -5.86 18.65
C GLU A 58 -8.01 -5.22 19.38
N ALA A 59 -8.65 -4.26 18.70
CA ALA A 59 -9.83 -3.57 19.19
C ALA A 59 -11.02 -4.53 19.27
N ARG A 60 -11.56 -4.70 20.49
CA ARG A 60 -12.69 -5.62 20.75
C ARG A 60 -13.99 -5.25 20.01
N SER A 61 -14.12 -4.00 19.55
CA SER A 61 -15.31 -3.46 18.89
C SER A 61 -15.20 -3.42 17.36
N GLN A 62 -14.01 -3.59 16.79
CA GLN A 62 -13.75 -3.51 15.35
C GLN A 62 -12.69 -4.54 14.95
N PRO A 63 -13.07 -5.68 14.35
CA PRO A 63 -12.10 -6.66 13.90
C PRO A 63 -11.18 -6.07 12.82
N ASN A 64 -9.86 -6.27 12.95
CA ASN A 64 -8.77 -5.66 12.18
C ASN A 64 -8.41 -4.19 12.50
N TYR A 65 -8.78 -3.66 13.66
CA TYR A 65 -8.19 -2.40 14.15
C TYR A 65 -7.26 -2.70 15.31
N TYR A 66 -6.02 -2.23 15.24
CA TYR A 66 -5.01 -2.42 16.29
C TYR A 66 -4.73 -1.11 17.02
N LEU A 67 -4.57 -1.22 18.34
CA LEU A 67 -4.18 -0.12 19.23
C LEU A 67 -2.83 -0.47 19.86
N TYR A 68 -1.91 0.48 19.90
CA TYR A 68 -0.67 0.34 20.67
C TYR A 68 -0.91 0.89 22.08
N TYR A 69 -0.59 0.07 23.08
CA TYR A 69 -0.81 0.39 24.48
C TYR A 69 0.50 0.22 25.25
N ASN A 70 0.89 1.23 26.02
CA ASN A 70 2.03 1.17 26.91
C ASN A 70 1.59 0.63 28.28
N MET A 71 2.10 -0.53 28.67
CA MET A 71 1.80 -1.20 29.94
C MET A 71 2.44 -0.52 31.15
N GLU A 72 3.48 0.29 30.94
CA GLU A 72 4.21 0.98 32.01
C GLU A 72 3.61 2.37 32.30
N THR A 73 3.27 3.13 31.26
CA THR A 73 2.71 4.50 31.40
C THR A 73 1.19 4.55 31.35
N GLY A 74 0.52 3.51 30.85
CA GLY A 74 -0.92 3.47 30.62
C GLY A 74 -1.38 4.23 29.38
N GLU A 75 -0.46 4.74 28.55
CA GLU A 75 -0.76 5.48 27.33
C GLU A 75 -1.27 4.57 26.22
N SER A 76 -2.08 5.14 25.31
CA SER A 76 -2.57 4.43 24.14
C SER A 76 -2.55 5.32 22.91
N THR A 77 -2.11 4.77 21.77
CA THR A 77 -2.07 5.47 20.49
C THR A 77 -2.53 4.55 19.35
N TRP A 78 -3.16 5.17 18.36
CA TRP A 78 -3.60 4.52 17.13
C TRP A 78 -2.50 4.44 16.07
N TYR A 79 -1.36 5.08 16.33
CA TYR A 79 -0.21 5.14 15.42
C TYR A 79 0.97 4.39 16.02
N SER A 80 1.86 3.84 15.18
CA SER A 80 3.02 3.08 15.66
C SER A 80 3.93 3.97 16.52
N PRO A 81 4.24 3.58 17.77
CA PRO A 81 5.14 4.36 18.64
C PRO A 81 6.59 4.37 18.11
N ILE A 82 6.93 3.43 17.22
CA ILE A 82 8.23 3.36 16.54
C ILE A 82 8.36 4.52 15.53
N GLU A 83 7.36 4.71 14.67
CA GLU A 83 7.37 5.76 13.65
C GLU A 83 7.36 7.17 14.26
N GLN A 84 6.71 7.32 15.42
CA GLN A 84 6.67 8.59 16.16
C GLN A 84 8.00 8.94 16.83
N ALA A 85 8.76 7.93 17.29
CA ALA A 85 10.08 8.12 17.87
C ALA A 85 11.12 8.54 16.82
N GLU A 86 11.06 7.98 15.60
CA GLU A 86 11.96 8.35 14.51
C GLU A 86 11.77 9.82 14.07
N HIS A 87 10.53 10.32 14.05
CA HIS A 87 10.22 11.71 13.69
C HIS A 87 10.59 12.72 14.80
N HIS A 88 10.71 12.30 16.06
CA HIS A 88 11.20 13.15 17.15
C HIS A 88 12.74 13.18 17.23
N GLN A 89 13.41 12.11 16.80
CA GLN A 89 14.87 12.06 16.78
C GLN A 89 15.46 12.98 15.70
N LEU A 90 14.83 13.06 14.51
CA LEU A 90 15.26 13.95 13.42
C LEU A 90 15.05 15.44 13.70
N ARG A 91 14.15 15.80 14.63
CA ARG A 91 13.85 17.20 14.99
C ARG A 91 14.75 17.72 16.12
N GLY A 92 15.34 16.82 16.92
CA GLY A 92 16.26 17.19 18.00
C GLY A 92 17.64 17.64 17.51
N ASP A 93 18.10 17.13 16.36
CA ASP A 93 19.42 17.45 15.81
C ASP A 93 19.45 18.80 15.07
N GLU A 94 18.30 19.29 14.57
CA GLU A 94 18.20 20.60 13.90
C GLU A 94 18.08 21.76 14.90
N ASP A 95 17.39 21.57 16.03
CA ASP A 95 17.24 22.60 17.07
C ASP A 95 18.52 22.80 17.90
N GLN A 96 19.33 21.75 18.09
CA GLN A 96 20.63 21.85 18.78
C GLN A 96 21.67 22.62 17.94
N ALA A 97 21.68 22.42 16.61
CA ALA A 97 22.54 23.18 15.70
C ALA A 97 22.15 24.67 15.59
N MET A 98 20.88 25.01 15.81
CA MET A 98 20.39 26.39 15.85
C MET A 98 20.69 27.11 17.17
N MET A 99 20.80 26.40 18.31
CA MET A 99 21.13 26.99 19.61
C MET A 99 22.63 27.32 19.80
N ASP A 100 23.54 26.60 19.14
CA ASP A 100 24.98 26.82 19.30
C ASP A 100 25.53 28.01 18.50
N SER A 101 24.74 28.61 17.60
CA SER A 101 25.18 29.73 16.75
C SER A 101 24.92 31.14 17.34
N HIS A 102 24.28 31.26 18.50
CA HIS A 102 23.87 32.56 19.06
C HIS A 102 24.53 32.94 20.39
N ASN A 103 25.65 32.32 20.79
CA ASN A 103 26.36 32.69 22.02
C ASN A 103 27.77 33.26 21.80
N ALA A 104 27.94 34.08 20.76
CA ALA A 104 29.14 34.90 20.63
C ALA A 104 28.76 36.33 20.24
N THR A 105 28.52 37.16 21.25
CA THR A 105 28.96 38.57 21.36
C THR A 105 28.25 39.19 22.56
N GLU A 106 28.90 39.18 23.72
CA GLU A 106 28.56 40.07 24.82
C GLU A 106 28.99 41.50 24.47
N VAL A 107 28.05 42.45 24.55
CA VAL A 107 28.35 43.88 24.77
C VAL A 107 27.42 44.40 25.87
N PRO A 108 27.94 45.11 26.89
CA PRO A 108 27.14 45.52 28.04
C PRO A 108 26.39 46.81 27.72
N PHE A 109 25.08 46.86 27.98
CA PHE A 109 24.27 48.07 27.83
C PHE A 109 23.68 48.51 29.16
N GLN A 110 23.92 49.78 29.48
CA GLN A 110 23.59 50.45 30.73
C GLN A 110 22.10 50.69 30.91
N GLU A 111 21.71 50.58 32.17
CA GLU A 111 20.45 50.98 32.78
C GLU A 111 20.15 52.48 32.58
N SER A 112 18.95 52.82 32.12
CA SER A 112 18.27 54.05 32.56
C SER A 112 16.75 53.92 32.41
N ALA A 113 16.06 54.22 33.52
CA ALA A 113 14.62 54.27 33.64
C ALA A 113 14.03 55.57 33.07
N SER A 114 12.80 55.54 32.55
CA SER A 114 11.71 56.44 32.99
C SER A 114 10.38 56.26 32.24
N ALA A 115 9.34 56.11 33.07
CA ALA A 115 8.02 56.76 33.02
C ALA A 115 6.98 56.49 31.90
N ARG A 116 5.91 55.80 32.34
CA ARG A 116 4.48 56.18 32.35
C ARG A 116 3.82 56.65 31.04
N THR A 117 2.70 56.01 30.67
CA THR A 117 1.35 56.63 30.66
C THR A 117 0.28 55.57 30.37
N ALA A 118 -0.80 55.60 31.16
CA ALA A 118 -1.99 54.76 31.07
C ALA A 118 -3.07 55.41 30.19
N HIS A 119 -3.91 54.62 29.52
CA HIS A 119 -5.29 54.91 29.11
C HIS A 119 -5.98 53.55 28.87
N SER A 120 -6.92 53.08 29.71
CA SER A 120 -8.37 53.39 29.76
C SER A 120 -9.14 52.82 28.55
N GLY A 121 -10.12 51.93 28.82
CA GLY A 121 -11.06 51.28 27.87
C GLY A 121 -12.01 52.26 27.15
N PRO A 122 -13.16 51.85 26.53
CA PRO A 122 -14.18 50.94 27.10
C PRO A 122 -14.88 49.93 26.11
N GLU A 123 -15.44 48.83 26.67
CA GLU A 123 -16.79 48.18 26.49
C GLU A 123 -17.70 48.48 25.26
N ASN A 124 -18.29 47.42 24.67
CA ASN A 124 -19.74 47.23 24.38
C ASN A 124 -19.95 45.82 23.75
N SER A 125 -20.63 44.85 24.38
CA SER A 125 -22.08 44.62 24.52
C SER A 125 -22.87 44.40 23.21
N GLY A 126 -23.70 43.34 23.20
CA GLY A 126 -24.54 42.96 22.07
C GLY A 126 -25.17 41.57 22.22
N ASP A 127 -25.98 41.38 23.26
CA ASP A 127 -27.01 40.34 23.38
C ASP A 127 -28.03 40.42 22.21
N MET A 128 -28.53 39.27 21.77
CA MET A 128 -29.90 39.13 21.25
C MET A 128 -30.33 37.65 21.19
N ASP A 129 -31.29 37.34 22.05
CA ASP A 129 -32.11 36.13 22.12
C ASP A 129 -32.83 35.80 20.80
N ASN A 130 -33.24 34.53 20.58
CA ASN A 130 -34.65 34.17 20.34
C ASN A 130 -34.90 32.64 20.20
N ASP A 131 -35.60 32.10 21.20
CA ASP A 131 -36.60 31.02 21.26
C ASP A 131 -36.72 29.91 20.17
N ASN A 132 -36.44 28.69 20.63
CA ASN A 132 -37.40 27.59 20.88
C ASN A 132 -38.65 27.46 19.98
N ASN A 133 -38.79 26.34 19.26
CA ASN A 133 -40.09 25.65 19.18
C ASN A 133 -40.00 24.14 18.83
N THR A 134 -40.35 23.33 19.82
CA THR A 134 -40.85 21.96 19.73
C THR A 134 -42.19 21.85 18.97
N SER A 135 -42.33 20.94 18.00
CA SER A 135 -43.66 20.37 17.72
C SER A 135 -43.60 19.04 16.97
N SER A 136 -43.81 17.97 17.75
CA SER A 136 -44.50 16.75 17.33
C SER A 136 -45.82 17.10 16.64
N ARG A 137 -46.02 16.63 15.40
CA ARG A 137 -47.36 16.36 14.86
C ARG A 137 -47.40 15.07 14.06
N LYS A 138 -47.94 14.06 14.73
CA LYS A 138 -48.80 12.98 14.20
C LYS A 138 -49.57 13.42 12.94
N ARG A 139 -49.60 12.57 11.92
CA ARG A 139 -50.78 12.43 11.03
C ARG A 139 -51.09 10.94 10.83
N PRO A 140 -52.39 10.59 10.64
CA PRO A 140 -52.91 9.26 10.90
C PRO A 140 -53.08 8.41 9.64
N HIS A 141 -53.27 7.13 9.93
CA HIS A 141 -53.87 6.02 9.17
C HIS A 141 -54.81 6.39 8.01
N GLU A 142 -54.65 5.68 6.89
CA GLU A 142 -55.80 5.17 6.13
C GLU A 142 -55.41 3.86 5.43
N ASP A 143 -56.20 2.84 5.72
CA ASP A 143 -56.18 1.47 5.22
C ASP A 143 -56.43 1.40 3.71
N MET A 144 -56.01 0.30 3.07
CA MET A 144 -56.89 -0.59 2.29
C MET A 144 -56.13 -1.84 1.75
N ALA A 145 -56.57 -2.98 2.25
CA ALA A 145 -56.82 -4.26 1.54
C ALA A 145 -55.65 -5.09 0.94
N ALA A 146 -55.28 -6.11 1.73
CA ALA A 146 -55.32 -7.55 1.41
C ALA A 146 -55.04 -8.03 -0.04
N GLY A 147 -53.90 -8.70 -0.20
CA GLY A 147 -53.59 -9.60 -1.31
C GLY A 147 -52.66 -10.72 -0.85
N ASN A 148 -53.26 -11.82 -0.39
CA ASN A 148 -52.62 -13.05 0.06
C ASN A 148 -51.77 -13.68 -1.07
N THR A 149 -50.46 -13.89 -0.86
CA THR A 149 -49.68 -14.85 -1.66
C THR A 149 -48.79 -15.72 -0.77
N PRO A 150 -48.66 -17.02 -1.10
CA PRO A 150 -48.23 -18.04 -0.14
C PRO A 150 -46.72 -18.03 0.08
N ASN A 151 -46.39 -18.26 1.35
CA ASN A 151 -45.07 -18.45 1.92
C ASN A 151 -44.26 -19.53 1.17
N LYS A 152 -43.47 -19.11 0.16
CA LYS A 152 -42.48 -19.98 -0.49
C LYS A 152 -41.19 -19.87 0.31
N LYS A 153 -40.93 -20.88 1.16
CA LYS A 153 -39.62 -21.10 1.80
C LYS A 153 -38.53 -20.89 0.74
N PRO A 154 -37.53 -20.01 0.94
CA PRO A 154 -36.49 -19.87 -0.06
C PRO A 154 -35.67 -21.17 -0.06
N ALA A 155 -35.79 -21.90 -1.16
CA ALA A 155 -34.82 -22.91 -1.55
C ALA A 155 -33.43 -22.26 -1.55
N LYS A 156 -32.42 -22.96 -1.04
CA LYS A 156 -31.02 -22.51 -1.03
C LYS A 156 -30.62 -22.06 -2.45
N SER A 157 -30.59 -20.77 -2.70
CA SER A 157 -30.06 -20.20 -3.93
C SER A 157 -28.55 -20.30 -3.87
N SER A 158 -27.94 -21.05 -4.76
CA SER A 158 -26.54 -20.87 -5.18
C SER A 158 -26.38 -19.54 -5.95
N GLY A 159 -26.90 -18.45 -5.37
CA GLY A 159 -27.00 -17.13 -5.98
C GLY A 159 -25.72 -16.34 -5.77
N LYS A 160 -25.28 -15.64 -6.83
CA LYS A 160 -24.20 -14.65 -6.75
C LYS A 160 -24.47 -13.69 -5.57
N PRO A 161 -23.44 -13.27 -4.81
CA PRO A 161 -23.63 -12.40 -3.67
C PRO A 161 -24.30 -11.09 -4.12
N SER A 162 -25.17 -10.51 -3.29
CA SER A 162 -25.86 -9.25 -3.62
C SER A 162 -24.93 -8.04 -3.54
N LYS A 163 -23.89 -8.13 -2.71
CA LYS A 163 -22.81 -7.14 -2.55
C LYS A 163 -21.48 -7.86 -2.30
N VAL A 164 -20.39 -7.21 -2.68
CA VAL A 164 -19.02 -7.64 -2.40
C VAL A 164 -18.21 -6.47 -1.85
N ARG A 165 -17.16 -6.75 -1.07
CA ARG A 165 -16.18 -5.77 -0.61
C ARG A 165 -14.80 -6.13 -1.16
N ILE A 166 -14.18 -5.17 -1.84
CA ILE A 166 -12.94 -5.38 -2.58
C ILE A 166 -11.91 -4.32 -2.16
N LEU A 167 -10.67 -4.78 -1.95
CA LEU A 167 -9.50 -3.92 -2.02
C LEU A 167 -9.01 -3.90 -3.47
N HIS A 168 -8.57 -2.74 -3.96
CA HIS A 168 -7.93 -2.67 -5.27
C HIS A 168 -6.67 -1.81 -5.29
N ILE A 169 -5.73 -2.17 -6.16
CA ILE A 169 -4.62 -1.32 -6.58
C ILE A 169 -4.88 -0.96 -8.04
N LEU A 170 -4.82 0.33 -8.36
CA LEU A 170 -5.00 0.85 -9.72
C LEU A 170 -3.68 1.45 -10.20
N LYS A 171 -3.20 1.02 -11.36
CA LYS A 171 -2.15 1.70 -12.11
C LYS A 171 -2.76 2.32 -13.36
N LYS A 172 -2.64 3.64 -13.47
CA LYS A 172 -3.10 4.38 -14.65
C LYS A 172 -2.01 4.39 -15.71
N HIS A 173 -2.42 4.64 -16.94
CA HIS A 173 -1.54 4.83 -18.08
C HIS A 173 -2.03 6.01 -18.92
N SER A 174 -1.27 6.38 -19.95
CA SER A 174 -1.57 7.46 -20.89
C SER A 174 -2.93 7.32 -21.58
N GLY A 175 -3.38 6.07 -21.78
CA GLY A 175 -4.70 5.72 -22.33
C GLY A 175 -5.84 5.67 -21.30
N SER A 176 -5.59 5.90 -20.01
CA SER A 176 -6.64 5.98 -19.00
C SER A 176 -7.56 7.17 -19.27
N ARG A 177 -8.86 7.03 -19.02
CA ARG A 177 -9.88 8.09 -19.16
C ARG A 177 -9.52 9.38 -18.41
N ARG A 178 -8.74 9.27 -17.34
CA ARG A 178 -8.17 10.41 -16.59
C ARG A 178 -6.73 10.09 -16.18
N PRO A 179 -5.72 10.42 -17.02
CA PRO A 179 -4.31 10.04 -16.82
C PRO A 179 -3.62 11.00 -15.83
N SER A 180 -4.15 11.04 -14.61
CA SER A 180 -3.72 11.90 -13.51
C SER A 180 -4.21 11.31 -12.19
N SER A 181 -3.38 11.30 -11.17
CA SER A 181 -3.69 10.78 -9.82
C SER A 181 -3.18 11.73 -8.75
N TRP A 182 -3.37 11.34 -7.48
CA TRP A 182 -2.78 12.04 -6.34
C TRP A 182 -1.25 11.83 -6.28
N ARG A 183 -0.72 10.77 -6.90
CA ARG A 183 0.72 10.48 -7.00
C ARG A 183 1.39 11.30 -8.10
N GLN A 184 0.69 11.50 -9.22
CA GLN A 184 1.27 12.12 -10.40
C GLN A 184 0.23 12.96 -11.17
N ALA A 185 0.54 14.24 -11.37
CA ALA A 185 -0.36 15.18 -12.04
C ALA A 185 -0.64 14.81 -13.50
N LYS A 186 0.34 14.26 -14.23
CA LYS A 186 0.23 13.81 -15.62
C LYS A 186 0.94 12.47 -15.80
N ILE A 187 0.18 11.43 -16.12
CA ILE A 187 0.68 10.06 -16.29
C ILE A 187 0.94 9.80 -17.76
N THR A 188 2.18 9.48 -18.10
CA THR A 188 2.65 9.26 -19.49
C THR A 188 3.03 7.82 -19.78
N ALA A 189 3.10 6.96 -18.77
CA ALA A 189 3.38 5.53 -18.94
C ALA A 189 2.42 4.88 -19.94
N THR A 190 2.92 3.92 -20.70
CA THR A 190 2.14 3.07 -21.61
C THR A 190 1.28 2.10 -20.81
N LYS A 191 0.33 1.45 -21.48
CA LYS A 191 -0.53 0.46 -20.84
C LYS A 191 0.28 -0.77 -20.43
N GLU A 192 1.26 -1.13 -21.25
CA GLU A 192 2.16 -2.26 -21.09
C GLU A 192 3.07 -2.05 -19.88
N GLU A 193 3.69 -0.87 -19.74
CA GLU A 193 4.47 -0.50 -18.55
C GLU A 193 3.61 -0.54 -17.27
N ALA A 194 2.42 0.05 -17.30
CA ALA A 194 1.51 0.01 -16.15
C ALA A 194 1.10 -1.42 -15.77
N ARG A 195 0.95 -2.30 -16.77
CA ARG A 195 0.65 -3.72 -16.56
C ARG A 195 1.84 -4.47 -15.97
N GLU A 196 3.05 -4.21 -16.44
CA GLU A 196 4.28 -4.82 -15.94
C GLU A 196 4.57 -4.39 -14.49
N GLU A 197 4.45 -3.09 -14.19
CA GLU A 197 4.52 -2.60 -12.81
C GLU A 197 3.50 -3.29 -11.91
N LEU A 198 2.25 -3.37 -12.36
CA LEU A 198 1.19 -4.02 -11.59
C LEU A 198 1.46 -5.52 -11.43
N GLN A 199 2.05 -6.18 -12.44
CA GLN A 199 2.40 -7.60 -12.37
C GLN A 199 3.47 -7.84 -11.29
N GLY A 200 4.49 -6.99 -11.18
CA GLY A 200 5.48 -7.08 -10.10
C GLY A 200 4.83 -6.96 -8.71
N LEU A 201 3.83 -6.10 -8.55
CA LEU A 201 3.06 -5.99 -7.29
C LEU A 201 2.21 -7.24 -7.02
N VAL A 202 1.61 -7.81 -8.07
CA VAL A 202 0.84 -9.07 -7.97
C VAL A 202 1.74 -10.21 -7.50
N ASP A 203 2.97 -10.29 -7.99
CA ASP A 203 3.89 -11.37 -7.63
C ASP A 203 4.31 -11.25 -6.16
N ILE A 204 4.58 -10.05 -5.66
CA ILE A 204 4.79 -9.80 -4.22
C ILE A 204 3.56 -10.24 -3.39
N LEU A 205 2.34 -9.96 -3.86
CA LEU A 205 1.11 -10.30 -3.14
C LEU A 205 0.81 -11.80 -3.12
N LYS A 206 1.32 -12.57 -4.08
CA LYS A 206 1.12 -14.03 -4.14
C LYS A 206 2.00 -14.80 -3.16
N GLU A 207 3.10 -14.21 -2.71
CA GLU A 207 3.98 -14.82 -1.71
C GLU A 207 3.31 -14.90 -0.32
N GLU A 208 2.30 -14.07 -0.09
CA GLU A 208 1.55 -13.98 1.16
C GLU A 208 0.14 -14.58 1.04
N THR A 209 -0.46 -15.00 2.15
CA THR A 209 -1.86 -15.49 2.18
C THR A 209 -2.64 -14.92 3.36
N GLY A 210 -3.98 -14.96 3.27
CA GLY A 210 -4.86 -14.61 4.39
C GLY A 210 -4.68 -13.17 4.88
N ALA A 211 -4.44 -13.02 6.18
CA ALA A 211 -4.32 -11.70 6.83
C ALA A 211 -3.06 -10.95 6.38
N ASP A 212 -1.95 -11.65 6.16
CA ASP A 212 -0.68 -11.07 5.75
C ASP A 212 -0.73 -10.57 4.30
N GLN A 213 -1.42 -11.32 3.41
CA GLN A 213 -1.70 -10.87 2.05
C GLN A 213 -2.54 -9.60 2.06
N ARG A 214 -3.55 -9.53 2.93
CA ARG A 214 -4.38 -8.34 3.07
C ARG A 214 -3.58 -7.14 3.58
N ALA A 215 -2.77 -7.31 4.63
CA ALA A 215 -1.95 -6.23 5.18
C ALA A 215 -0.96 -5.69 4.13
N THR A 216 -0.30 -6.60 3.42
CA THR A 216 0.61 -6.26 2.31
C THR A 216 -0.12 -5.55 1.17
N PHE A 217 -1.33 -6.00 0.83
CA PHE A 217 -2.17 -5.34 -0.17
C PHE A 217 -2.53 -3.91 0.24
N GLU A 218 -2.96 -3.72 1.48
CA GLU A 218 -3.33 -2.39 1.98
C GLU A 218 -2.14 -1.43 1.96
N GLU A 219 -0.93 -1.91 2.30
CA GLU A 219 0.29 -1.09 2.27
C GLU A 219 0.71 -0.71 0.85
N ILE A 220 0.75 -1.69 -0.06
CA ILE A 220 1.04 -1.42 -1.48
C ILE A 220 -0.02 -0.46 -2.05
N ALA A 221 -1.30 -0.63 -1.69
CA ALA A 221 -2.35 0.26 -2.18
C ALA A 221 -2.19 1.71 -1.67
N ARG A 222 -1.69 1.93 -0.45
CA ARG A 222 -1.43 3.27 0.09
C ARG A 222 -0.34 4.00 -0.68
N THR A 223 0.69 3.28 -1.11
CA THR A 223 1.90 3.85 -1.71
C THR A 223 1.86 3.88 -3.24
N GLU A 224 1.31 2.83 -3.86
CA GLU A 224 1.41 2.59 -5.31
C GLU A 224 0.12 2.83 -6.10
N SER A 225 -1.06 2.88 -5.45
CA SER A 225 -2.33 2.99 -6.17
C SER A 225 -2.64 4.43 -6.62
N ASP A 226 -2.98 4.61 -7.89
CA ASP A 226 -3.44 5.87 -8.47
C ASP A 226 -4.91 6.22 -8.14
N CYS A 227 -5.59 5.36 -7.38
CA CYS A 227 -6.95 5.62 -6.92
C CYS A 227 -6.94 6.39 -5.59
N SER A 228 -7.93 7.25 -5.37
CA SER A 228 -8.12 7.94 -4.09
C SER A 228 -8.50 6.99 -2.94
N SER A 229 -8.81 5.73 -3.22
CA SER A 229 -8.99 4.67 -2.20
C SER A 229 -7.67 4.29 -1.53
N ALA A 230 -6.52 4.68 -2.08
CA ALA A 230 -5.19 4.48 -1.48
C ALA A 230 -5.15 4.86 0.01
N LYS A 231 -5.77 5.98 0.40
CA LYS A 231 -5.88 6.44 1.80
C LYS A 231 -6.56 5.44 2.76
N ARG A 232 -7.29 4.46 2.22
CA ARG A 232 -7.97 3.37 2.96
C ARG A 232 -7.40 1.99 2.58
N GLY A 233 -6.13 1.91 2.17
CA GLY A 233 -5.53 0.64 1.75
C GLY A 233 -6.21 0.03 0.52
N GLY A 234 -6.75 0.87 -0.36
CA GLY A 234 -7.45 0.39 -1.56
C GLY A 234 -8.89 -0.06 -1.32
N ASP A 235 -9.43 0.06 -0.11
CA ASP A 235 -10.80 -0.37 0.20
C ASP A 235 -11.86 0.49 -0.48
N LEU A 236 -12.71 -0.17 -1.27
CA LEU A 236 -13.87 0.43 -1.96
C LEU A 236 -15.18 0.30 -1.17
N GLY A 237 -15.16 -0.41 -0.03
CA GLY A 237 -16.35 -0.74 0.74
C GLY A 237 -17.25 -1.75 0.01
N PHE A 238 -18.44 -1.99 0.57
CA PHE A 238 -19.43 -2.88 -0.04
C PHE A 238 -20.13 -2.20 -1.22
N PHE A 239 -20.13 -2.85 -2.38
CA PHE A 239 -20.90 -2.40 -3.55
C PHE A 239 -21.71 -3.55 -4.15
N GLY A 240 -22.83 -3.18 -4.75
CA GLY A 240 -23.71 -4.09 -5.50
C GLY A 240 -23.48 -3.99 -7.01
N PRO A 241 -24.22 -4.76 -7.80
CA PRO A 241 -24.10 -4.74 -9.26
C PRO A 241 -24.48 -3.38 -9.87
N LYS A 242 -23.97 -3.10 -11.07
CA LYS A 242 -24.08 -1.86 -11.84
C LYS A 242 -23.54 -0.63 -11.11
N LYS A 243 -22.57 -0.79 -10.21
CA LYS A 243 -21.92 0.32 -9.48
C LYS A 243 -20.49 0.57 -9.95
N MET A 244 -19.85 -0.43 -10.55
CA MET A 244 -18.49 -0.35 -11.07
C MET A 244 -18.47 -0.51 -12.59
N GLN A 245 -17.30 -0.33 -13.22
CA GLN A 245 -17.16 -0.61 -14.65
C GLN A 245 -17.36 -2.11 -14.93
N PRO A 246 -17.92 -2.51 -16.09
CA PRO A 246 -18.33 -3.89 -16.35
C PRO A 246 -17.23 -4.93 -16.08
N ALA A 247 -16.02 -4.74 -16.61
CA ALA A 247 -14.90 -5.66 -16.41
C ALA A 247 -14.45 -5.76 -14.94
N PHE A 248 -14.46 -4.63 -14.22
CA PHE A 248 -14.13 -4.60 -12.79
C PHE A 248 -15.17 -5.35 -11.96
N GLU A 249 -16.45 -5.11 -12.27
CA GLU A 249 -17.57 -5.75 -11.59
C GLU A 249 -17.57 -7.26 -11.82
N GLU A 250 -17.45 -7.70 -13.07
CA GLU A 250 -17.42 -9.11 -13.43
C GLU A 250 -16.31 -9.85 -12.66
N ALA A 251 -15.10 -9.30 -12.65
CA ALA A 251 -13.99 -9.86 -11.88
C ALA A 251 -14.29 -9.87 -10.37
N SER A 252 -14.78 -8.76 -9.81
CA SER A 252 -15.07 -8.64 -8.37
C SER A 252 -16.11 -9.66 -7.88
N PHE A 253 -17.15 -9.92 -8.66
CA PHE A 253 -18.20 -10.88 -8.32
C PHE A 253 -17.82 -12.34 -8.64
N ALA A 254 -16.80 -12.56 -9.48
CA ALA A 254 -16.26 -13.89 -9.77
C ALA A 254 -15.32 -14.41 -8.67
N LEU A 255 -14.63 -13.51 -7.96
CA LEU A 255 -13.69 -13.86 -6.88
C LEU A 255 -14.41 -14.44 -5.66
N GLN A 256 -13.76 -15.40 -5.00
CA GLN A 256 -14.09 -15.88 -3.67
C GLN A 256 -13.52 -14.94 -2.59
N ILE A 257 -14.02 -15.03 -1.37
CA ILE A 257 -13.48 -14.23 -0.26
C ILE A 257 -12.06 -14.70 0.04
N GLY A 258 -11.11 -13.77 0.11
CA GLY A 258 -9.68 -14.00 0.23
C GLY A 258 -8.97 -14.21 -1.10
N GLU A 259 -9.67 -14.19 -2.23
CA GLU A 259 -9.06 -14.44 -3.54
C GLU A 259 -8.51 -13.16 -4.17
N LEU A 260 -7.26 -13.27 -4.65
CA LEU A 260 -6.57 -12.25 -5.45
C LEU A 260 -6.88 -12.47 -6.94
N SER A 261 -7.25 -11.41 -7.66
CA SER A 261 -7.50 -11.49 -9.10
C SER A 261 -6.21 -11.50 -9.92
N GLY A 262 -6.35 -11.86 -11.20
CA GLY A 262 -5.40 -11.42 -12.22
C GLY A 262 -5.53 -9.92 -12.51
N ILE A 263 -4.80 -9.45 -13.53
CA ILE A 263 -4.90 -8.05 -13.98
C ILE A 263 -6.23 -7.83 -14.71
N VAL A 264 -7.00 -6.87 -14.21
CA VAL A 264 -8.30 -6.45 -14.76
C VAL A 264 -8.15 -5.10 -15.43
N GLU A 265 -8.53 -5.01 -16.69
CA GLU A 265 -8.41 -3.79 -17.48
C GLU A 265 -9.74 -3.04 -17.54
N THR A 266 -9.67 -1.71 -17.42
CA THR A 266 -10.84 -0.84 -17.46
C THR A 266 -10.50 0.47 -18.16
N SER A 267 -11.49 1.33 -18.42
CA SER A 267 -11.21 2.69 -18.90
C SER A 267 -10.44 3.54 -17.88
N SER A 268 -10.38 3.14 -16.60
CA SER A 268 -9.58 3.86 -15.60
C SER A 268 -8.09 3.52 -15.67
N GLY A 269 -7.72 2.36 -16.21
CA GLY A 269 -6.37 1.78 -16.11
C GLY A 269 -6.44 0.28 -15.80
N VAL A 270 -5.34 -0.27 -15.31
CA VAL A 270 -5.19 -1.68 -14.94
C VAL A 270 -5.31 -1.85 -13.42
N HIS A 271 -5.96 -2.93 -12.98
CA HIS A 271 -6.26 -3.18 -11.57
C HIS A 271 -5.89 -4.60 -11.15
N VAL A 272 -5.50 -4.76 -9.90
CA VAL A 272 -5.58 -6.04 -9.18
C VAL A 272 -6.59 -5.88 -8.04
N LEU A 273 -7.34 -6.93 -7.78
CA LEU A 273 -8.44 -6.98 -6.81
C LEU A 273 -8.13 -8.02 -5.75
N LEU A 274 -8.45 -7.73 -4.50
CA LEU A 274 -8.52 -8.73 -3.43
C LEU A 274 -9.91 -8.65 -2.80
N ARG A 275 -10.66 -9.77 -2.81
CA ARG A 275 -11.98 -9.79 -2.20
C ARG A 275 -11.89 -10.05 -0.70
N ILE A 276 -12.48 -9.18 0.10
CA ILE A 276 -12.46 -9.27 1.56
C ILE A 276 -13.85 -9.41 2.19
N GLY A 277 -14.92 -9.39 1.39
CA GLY A 277 -16.31 -9.56 1.85
C GLY A 277 -17.32 -9.77 0.73
#